data_AF-A0A3G2R913-F1
#
_entry.id   AF-A0A3G2R913-F1
#
_cell.length_a   1.000
_cell.length_b   1.000
_cell.length_c   1.000
_cell.angle_alpha   90.00
_cell.angle_beta   90.00
_cell.angle_gamma   90.00
#
_symmetry.space_group_name_H-M   'P 1'
#
loop_
_entity.id
_entity.type
_entity.pdbx_description
1 polymer ?
#
loop_
_entity_poly.entity_id
_entity_poly.type
_entity_poly.pdbx_seq_one_letter_code
_entity_poly.pdbx_strand_id
1 'polypeptide(L)'
;MILESLQDAKEICVTAAADIDKKKAEEFKQRFNIVKIYDNADDLINDLDTDIIIISTPPFMHVHLARKTLLAGKHVFLEKPGAMNRKICRNWWI
;
A
#
# COMPACT_ATOMS: atom_id res chain seq x y z
N MET A 1 -5.77 -0.20 -12.03
CA MET A 1 -5.68 1.18 -12.55
C MET A 1 -4.30 1.78 -12.30
N ILE A 2 -3.88 2.07 -11.06
CA ILE A 2 -2.54 2.66 -10.78
C ILE A 2 -1.40 1.74 -11.25
N LEU A 3 -1.39 0.49 -10.76
CA LEU A 3 -0.28 -0.43 -11.04
C LEU A 3 -0.21 -0.88 -12.49
N GLU A 4 -1.34 -0.93 -13.19
CA GLU A 4 -1.35 -1.22 -14.63
C GLU A 4 -0.64 -0.13 -15.42
N SER A 5 -0.84 1.14 -15.04
CA SER A 5 -0.12 2.26 -15.66
C SER A 5 1.37 2.28 -15.34
N LEU A 6 1.83 1.50 -14.36
CA LEU A 6 3.24 1.40 -13.97
C LEU A 6 3.93 0.15 -14.54
N GLN A 7 3.21 -0.76 -15.21
CA GLN A 7 3.79 -2.01 -15.72
C GLN A 7 4.90 -1.77 -16.76
N ASP A 8 4.81 -0.69 -17.52
CA ASP A 8 5.78 -0.36 -18.56
C ASP A 8 6.99 0.44 -18.02
N ALA A 9 6.94 0.88 -16.77
CA ALA A 9 8.03 1.62 -16.14
C ALA A 9 9.15 0.66 -15.72
N LYS A 10 10.32 0.79 -16.35
CA LYS A 10 11.47 -0.11 -16.12
C LYS A 10 12.10 0.06 -14.74
N GLU A 11 11.90 1.21 -14.13
CA GLU A 11 12.41 1.57 -12.81
C GLU A 11 11.52 1.10 -11.66
N ILE A 12 10.32 0.59 -11.96
CA ILE A 12 9.34 0.18 -10.96
C ILE A 12 9.09 -1.32 -11.08
N CYS A 13 9.16 -2.02 -9.96
CA CYS A 13 8.80 -3.43 -9.86
C CYS A 13 7.78 -3.61 -8.74
N VAL A 14 6.69 -4.34 -9.01
CA VAL A 14 5.75 -4.73 -7.96
C VAL A 14 6.32 -5.95 -7.24
N THR A 15 6.70 -5.79 -5.97
CA THR A 15 7.39 -6.83 -5.20
C THR A 15 6.44 -7.71 -4.41
N ALA A 16 5.37 -7.11 -3.86
CA ALA A 16 4.46 -7.76 -2.94
C ALA A 16 3.08 -7.10 -2.90
N ALA A 17 2.10 -7.79 -2.30
CA ALA A 17 0.79 -7.22 -1.96
C ALA A 17 0.24 -7.76 -0.64
N ALA A 18 -0.69 -7.02 -0.04
CA ALA A 18 -1.42 -7.42 1.15
C ALA A 18 -2.89 -7.04 1.03
N ASP A 19 -3.78 -7.99 1.30
CA ASP A 19 -5.22 -7.75 1.41
C ASP A 19 -5.80 -8.72 2.46
N ILE A 20 -6.78 -8.25 3.23
CA ILE A 20 -7.52 -9.10 4.18
C ILE A 20 -8.39 -10.13 3.46
N ASP A 21 -8.75 -9.84 2.20
CA ASP A 21 -9.44 -10.75 1.30
C ASP A 21 -8.40 -11.58 0.52
N LYS A 22 -8.15 -12.80 0.99
CA LYS A 22 -7.18 -13.73 0.38
C LYS A 22 -7.45 -13.98 -1.11
N LYS A 23 -8.71 -13.94 -1.55
CA LYS A 23 -9.05 -14.15 -2.95
C LYS A 23 -8.52 -13.00 -3.81
N LYS A 24 -8.72 -11.76 -3.37
CA LYS A 24 -8.18 -10.57 -4.07
C LYS A 24 -6.66 -10.56 -4.08
N ALA A 25 -6.03 -10.94 -2.97
CA ALA A 25 -4.58 -11.03 -2.89
C ALA A 25 -4.02 -12.05 -3.90
N GLU A 26 -4.66 -13.22 -4.03
CA GLU A 26 -4.25 -14.25 -4.98
C GLU A 26 -4.53 -13.86 -6.44
N GLU A 27 -5.68 -13.23 -6.73
CA GLU A 27 -5.97 -12.68 -8.06
C GLU A 27 -4.93 -11.62 -8.46
N PHE A 28 -4.53 -10.78 -7.52
CA PHE A 28 -3.49 -9.78 -7.71
C PHE A 28 -2.13 -10.43 -7.98
N LYS A 29 -1.80 -11.50 -7.23
CA LYS A 29 -0.59 -12.31 -7.43
C LYS A 29 -0.47 -12.79 -8.87
N GLN A 30 -1.54 -13.37 -9.39
CA GLN A 30 -1.60 -13.90 -10.75
C GLN A 30 -1.50 -12.78 -11.79
N ARG A 31 -2.20 -11.66 -11.57
CA ARG A 31 -2.23 -10.54 -12.51
C ARG A 31 -0.90 -9.82 -12.69
N PHE A 32 -0.15 -9.65 -11.60
CA PHE A 32 1.12 -8.91 -11.60
C PHE A 32 2.35 -9.82 -11.48
N ASN A 33 2.14 -11.14 -11.46
CA ASN A 33 3.18 -12.16 -11.31
C ASN A 33 4.13 -11.88 -10.12
N ILE A 34 3.56 -11.49 -8.97
CA ILE A 34 4.33 -11.14 -7.78
C ILE A 34 4.63 -12.35 -6.91
N VAL A 35 5.76 -12.29 -6.20
CA VAL A 35 6.29 -13.44 -5.45
C VAL A 35 5.69 -13.52 -4.03
N LYS A 36 5.45 -12.37 -3.39
CA LYS A 36 5.06 -12.29 -1.97
C LYS A 36 3.63 -11.78 -1.79
N ILE A 37 2.82 -12.50 -1.02
CA ILE A 37 1.51 -12.08 -0.54
C ILE A 37 1.50 -12.14 0.98
N TYR A 38 0.98 -11.10 1.61
CA TYR A 38 0.84 -11.01 3.05
C TYR A 38 -0.64 -10.97 3.46
N ASP A 39 -0.96 -11.60 4.59
CA ASP A 39 -2.32 -11.63 5.15
C ASP A 39 -2.70 -10.33 5.86
N ASN A 40 -1.72 -9.47 6.14
CA ASN A 40 -1.93 -8.19 6.81
C ASN A 40 -0.94 -7.13 6.29
N ALA A 41 -1.29 -5.86 6.51
CA ALA A 41 -0.48 -4.74 6.04
C ALA A 41 0.83 -4.56 6.83
N ASP A 42 0.87 -4.97 8.11
CA ASP A 42 2.05 -4.77 8.95
C ASP A 42 3.24 -5.61 8.47
N ASP A 43 3.00 -6.84 8.01
CA ASP A 43 4.07 -7.68 7.44
C ASP A 43 4.64 -7.08 6.15
N LEU A 44 3.78 -6.54 5.27
CA LEU A 44 4.20 -5.86 4.06
C LEU A 44 4.97 -4.56 4.37
N ILE A 45 4.51 -3.77 5.35
CA ILE A 45 5.17 -2.52 5.76
C ILE A 45 6.60 -2.79 6.26
N ASN A 46 6.82 -3.94 6.90
CA ASN A 46 8.12 -4.33 7.42
C ASN A 46 8.99 -5.14 6.42
N ASP A 47 8.52 -5.36 5.19
CA ASP A 47 9.32 -6.04 4.16
C ASP A 47 10.53 -5.19 3.77
N LEU A 48 11.73 -5.73 3.95
CA LEU A 48 12.99 -5.04 3.66
C LEU A 48 13.19 -4.82 2.16
N ASP A 49 12.57 -5.64 1.31
CA ASP A 49 12.71 -5.57 -0.15
C ASP A 49 11.73 -4.59 -0.82
N THR A 50 10.93 -3.86 -0.04
CA THR A 50 9.91 -2.94 -0.57
C THR A 50 10.21 -1.49 -0.21
N ASP A 51 10.41 -0.61 -1.20
CA ASP A 51 10.79 0.79 -0.96
C ASP A 51 9.58 1.73 -0.74
N ILE A 52 8.50 1.49 -1.47
CA ILE A 52 7.29 2.34 -1.51
C ILE A 52 6.05 1.48 -1.30
N ILE A 53 5.12 1.93 -0.44
CA ILE A 53 3.81 1.30 -0.27
C ILE A 53 2.71 2.16 -0.89
N ILE A 54 1.89 1.53 -1.75
CA ILE A 54 0.66 2.11 -2.26
C ILE A 54 -0.51 1.67 -1.37
N ILE A 55 -1.17 2.62 -0.72
CA ILE A 55 -2.28 2.35 0.18
C ILE A 55 -3.60 2.63 -0.57
N SER A 56 -4.26 1.55 -1.00
CA SER A 56 -5.56 1.57 -1.68
C SER A 56 -6.68 0.93 -0.83
N THR A 57 -6.59 1.06 0.49
CA THR A 57 -7.58 0.52 1.45
C THR A 57 -8.79 1.45 1.60
N PRO A 58 -9.82 1.11 2.39
CA PRO A 58 -10.90 2.05 2.71
C PRO A 58 -10.38 3.33 3.42
N PRO A 59 -10.98 4.52 3.19
CA PRO A 59 -10.44 5.80 3.67
C PRO A 59 -10.25 5.92 5.19
N PHE A 60 -10.99 5.16 5.99
CA PHE A 60 -10.83 5.17 7.45
C PHE A 60 -9.52 4.52 7.92
N MET A 61 -8.88 3.68 7.08
CA MET A 61 -7.60 3.03 7.36
C MET A 61 -6.39 3.83 6.85
N HIS A 62 -6.60 4.76 5.93
CA HIS A 62 -5.54 5.46 5.20
C HIS A 62 -4.50 6.10 6.11
N VAL A 63 -4.94 6.99 6.99
CA VAL A 63 -4.08 7.73 7.92
C VAL A 63 -3.28 6.81 8.84
N HIS A 64 -3.92 5.76 9.34
CA HIS A 64 -3.28 4.79 10.24
C HIS A 64 -2.16 4.04 9.52
N LEU A 65 -2.45 3.49 8.34
CA LEU A 65 -1.48 2.72 7.56
C LEU A 65 -0.36 3.62 7.03
N ALA A 66 -0.70 4.80 6.49
CA ALA A 66 0.28 5.72 5.96
C ALA A 66 1.25 6.19 7.05
N ARG A 67 0.76 6.45 8.27
CA ARG A 67 1.64 6.80 9.40
C ARG A 67 2.54 5.65 9.78
N LYS A 68 2.02 4.41 9.88
CA LYS A 68 2.84 3.22 10.15
C LYS A 68 3.93 3.03 9.11
N THR A 69 3.58 3.15 7.83
CA THR A 69 4.54 3.02 6.72
C THR A 69 5.64 4.08 6.77
N LEU A 70 5.29 5.35 6.99
CA LEU A 70 6.28 6.43 7.10
C LEU A 70 7.19 6.23 8.32
N LEU A 71 6.66 5.77 9.46
CA LEU A 71 7.45 5.46 10.65
C LEU A 71 8.38 4.25 10.45
N ALA A 72 8.03 3.33 9.55
CA ALA A 72 8.91 2.23 9.14
C ALA A 72 10.00 2.67 8.13
N GLY A 73 10.08 3.97 7.80
CA GLY A 73 11.08 4.52 6.88
C GLY A 73 10.77 4.28 5.40
N LYS A 74 9.55 3.89 5.06
CA LYS A 74 9.12 3.61 3.68
C LYS A 74 8.42 4.82 3.07
N HIS A 75 8.50 4.96 1.75
CA HIS A 75 7.71 5.97 1.04
C HIS A 75 6.24 5.54 0.96
N VAL A 76 5.34 6.52 0.90
CA VAL A 76 3.89 6.29 0.81
C VAL A 76 3.30 6.95 -0.43
N PHE A 77 2.54 6.19 -1.19
CA PHE A 77 1.52 6.71 -2.10
C PHE A 77 0.14 6.41 -1.51
N LEU A 78 -0.67 7.43 -1.24
CA LEU A 78 -1.96 7.30 -0.57
C LEU A 78 -3.10 7.63 -1.53
N GLU A 79 -4.03 6.68 -1.73
CA GLU A 79 -5.18 6.93 -2.58
C GLU A 79 -6.13 7.98 -2.01
N LYS A 80 -6.90 8.63 -2.88
CA LYS A 80 -7.92 9.60 -2.46
C LYS A 80 -9.22 8.90 -2.03
N PRO A 81 -9.97 9.48 -1.09
CA PRO A 81 -9.58 10.57 -0.20
C PRO A 81 -8.61 10.08 0.89
N GLY A 82 -7.48 10.78 1.07
CA GLY A 82 -6.42 10.33 2.01
C GLY A 82 -6.78 10.39 3.50
N ALA A 83 -7.91 11.00 3.86
CA ALA A 83 -8.44 11.01 5.22
C ALA A 83 -9.97 11.17 5.19
N MET A 84 -10.64 10.72 6.25
CA MET A 84 -12.11 10.81 6.37
C MET A 84 -12.64 12.25 6.44
N ASN A 85 -11.83 13.20 6.91
CA ASN A 85 -12.20 14.61 6.94
C ASN A 85 -10.97 15.52 7.07
N ARG A 86 -11.20 16.83 6.92
CA ARG A 86 -10.16 17.86 7.02
C ARG A 86 -9.43 17.89 8.36
N LYS A 87 -10.15 17.63 9.46
CA LYS A 87 -9.56 17.67 10.83
C LYS A 87 -8.52 16.55 10.99
N ILE A 88 -8.85 15.34 10.56
CA ILE A 88 -7.91 14.20 10.58
C ILE A 88 -6.74 14.47 9.63
N CYS A 89 -7.02 14.94 8.41
CA CYS A 89 -5.97 15.29 7.43
C CYS A 89 -4.95 16.29 7.97
N ARG A 90 -5.38 17.27 8.79
CA ARG A 90 -4.48 18.29 9.34
C ARG A 90 -3.62 17.80 10.51
N ASN A 91 -4.09 16.80 11.26
CA ASN A 91 -3.54 16.45 12.57
C ASN A 91 -2.97 15.02 12.63
N TRP A 92 -2.82 14.32 11.50
CA TRP A 92 -2.35 12.94 11.54
C TRP A 92 -0.84 12.77 11.76
N TRP A 93 -0.06 13.81 11.45
CA TRP A 93 1.41 13.82 11.52
C TRP A 93 1.96 14.56 12.75
N ILE A 94 1.10 15.24 13.52
CA ILE A 94 1.47 16.12 14.64
C ILE A 94 0.66 15.73 15.88
#